data_AF-A0A536T2Q9-F1
#
_entry.id   AF-A0A536T2Q9-F1
#
_cell.length_a   1.000
_cell.length_b   1.000
_cell.length_c   1.000
_cell.angle_alpha   90.00
_cell.angle_beta   90.00
_cell.angle_gamma   90.00
#
_symmetry.space_group_name_H-M   'P 1'
#
loop_
_entity.id
_entity.type
_entity.pdbx_description
1 polymer ?
#
loop_
_entity_poly.entity_id
_entity_poly.type
_entity_poly.pdbx_seq_one_letter_code
_entity_poly.pdbx_strand_id
1 'polypeptide(L)'
;MTDRLSTQTSAPVEVLGRRMQQALQVILAGLDERDGLSGADTEALRRDLRMLLQQERIEIAAAEIDNAEQILEYMLRPNIEECLNLWFGKSEQTDQEIWNRFGADVALASRGHYDHWALAVEHPRLLVALVIMLDQFPRNMFRDTPQMYACDAHCLALVKRGLRAGANARLCPIERVFLCLVLTHSEALDDQHLCMEEWDRVMAELASDDPLNAFHEIFHRHVAVIKRFGRFPHRNKVLQRDNTAAEEDFLGNSSFRFDLPLIRRPDGAFVFAGTVKKRTVKLLDHEYETLLPDIDEMSAGPFEFKYAGPDNVFTKTREQLEKQGYIRIGDSVPDFTAETSMGPINFHEFIGDSWCVFFSHPADFTPVCTTEFGATAKLQPEWRRRGTKVIGLSVDSAEDHERWIVDINETQHTQVNFPIIADKDRRVSMLFGMLDPTTFRHGSSLGQTMTVRSVFIISPAKRVELILSYPAFIGRSFNEILRILDALQLSAKYHVATPANWQPGDDTVVLPFISDEEAERMFADQGGFRKVRSYLRYVRDPSLRCLMSFPSSRVKDPRARATQAIRKIATGR
;
A
#
# COMPACT_ATOMS: atom_id res chain seq x y z
N MET A 1 -5.88 -39.13 44.08
CA MET A 1 -6.63 -37.86 44.03
C MET A 1 -5.83 -36.81 44.79
N THR A 2 -5.64 -35.62 44.20
CA THR A 2 -5.45 -34.29 44.83
C THR A 2 -4.46 -34.11 46.01
N ASP A 3 -3.70 -33.02 46.17
CA ASP A 3 -3.32 -31.85 45.35
C ASP A 3 -2.31 -31.01 46.20
N ARG A 4 -1.64 -30.01 45.60
CA ARG A 4 -1.01 -28.81 46.23
C ARG A 4 0.43 -28.81 46.80
N LEU A 5 1.31 -28.19 45.99
CA LEU A 5 2.03 -26.90 46.22
C LEU A 5 3.21 -26.75 47.22
N SER A 6 4.17 -25.93 46.76
CA SER A 6 5.14 -25.08 47.50
C SER A 6 6.39 -25.77 48.11
N THR A 7 7.63 -25.23 48.07
CA THR A 7 8.17 -23.97 47.48
C THR A 7 9.72 -23.97 47.44
N GLN A 8 10.34 -23.22 46.50
CA GLN A 8 11.66 -22.52 46.62
C GLN A 8 12.94 -23.40 46.74
N THR A 9 14.20 -23.00 46.45
CA THR A 9 14.93 -21.81 45.90
C THR A 9 16.40 -22.25 45.63
N SER A 10 17.29 -21.62 44.84
CA SER A 10 17.25 -20.61 43.75
C SER A 10 18.68 -20.32 43.26
N ALA A 11 18.92 -20.08 41.95
CA ALA A 11 20.20 -19.50 41.48
C ALA A 11 20.09 -18.75 40.12
N PRO A 12 19.82 -17.42 40.10
CA PRO A 12 20.07 -16.61 38.90
C PRO A 12 20.51 -15.16 39.20
N VAL A 13 21.83 -14.88 39.24
CA VAL A 13 22.36 -13.48 39.18
C VAL A 13 23.70 -13.39 38.43
N GLU A 14 24.70 -14.22 38.76
CA GLU A 14 26.09 -14.02 38.29
C GLU A 14 26.34 -14.21 36.79
N VAL A 15 25.48 -14.95 36.09
CA VAL A 15 25.61 -15.18 34.64
C VAL A 15 25.15 -13.96 33.83
N LEU A 16 24.16 -13.23 34.34
CA LEU A 16 23.61 -12.03 33.68
C LEU A 16 24.60 -10.86 33.75
N GLY A 17 25.25 -10.67 34.90
CA GLY A 17 26.24 -9.61 35.10
C GLY A 17 27.42 -9.68 34.12
N ARG A 18 27.94 -10.88 33.82
CA ARG A 18 29.05 -11.04 32.86
C ARG A 18 28.67 -10.70 31.42
N ARG A 19 27.42 -10.98 31.01
CA ARG A 19 26.94 -10.64 29.65
C ARG A 19 26.73 -9.15 29.46
N MET A 20 26.17 -8.44 30.46
CA MET A 20 26.08 -6.97 30.43
C MET A 20 27.48 -6.32 30.37
N GLN A 21 28.46 -6.87 31.09
CA GLN A 21 29.82 -6.33 31.13
C GLN A 21 30.55 -6.47 29.78
N GLN A 22 30.34 -7.58 29.05
CA GLN A 22 30.86 -7.75 27.68
C GLN A 22 30.17 -6.83 26.67
N ALA A 23 28.84 -6.68 26.74
CA ALA A 23 28.11 -5.76 25.85
C ALA A 23 28.55 -4.29 26.05
N LEU A 24 28.78 -3.87 27.30
CA LEU A 24 29.31 -2.54 27.61
C LEU A 24 30.76 -2.35 27.13
N GLN A 25 31.59 -3.38 27.11
CA GLN A 25 32.95 -3.30 26.55
C GLN A 25 32.94 -3.10 25.02
N VAL A 26 32.00 -3.71 24.29
CA VAL A 26 31.84 -3.49 22.84
C VAL A 26 31.35 -2.07 22.54
N ILE A 27 30.45 -1.53 23.38
CA ILE A 27 29.98 -0.13 23.26
C ILE A 27 31.11 0.86 23.60
N LEU A 28 31.94 0.59 24.61
CA LEU A 28 33.13 1.38 24.94
C LEU A 28 34.16 1.37 23.80
N ALA A 29 34.43 0.21 23.20
CA ALA A 29 35.34 0.10 22.05
C ALA A 29 34.85 0.87 20.80
N GLY A 30 33.54 1.17 20.71
CA GLY A 30 32.98 2.04 19.67
C GLY A 30 33.01 3.54 19.99
N LEU A 31 33.41 3.93 21.20
CA LEU A 31 33.45 5.33 21.66
C LEU A 31 34.87 5.94 21.65
N ASP A 32 35.92 5.12 21.73
CA ASP A 32 37.31 5.59 21.87
C ASP A 32 37.94 6.20 20.59
N GLU A 33 37.24 6.22 19.45
CA GLU A 33 37.78 6.74 18.16
C GLU A 33 37.10 8.00 17.59
N ARG A 34 36.06 8.58 18.23
CA ARG A 34 35.35 9.74 17.65
C ARG A 34 34.97 10.83 18.66
N ASP A 35 35.74 11.91 18.64
CA ASP A 35 35.37 13.19 19.24
C ASP A 35 34.07 13.74 18.63
N GLY A 36 33.04 13.90 19.48
CA GLY A 36 31.83 14.67 19.16
C GLY A 36 30.70 13.92 18.44
N LEU A 37 29.95 13.09 19.17
CA LEU A 37 28.67 12.55 18.70
C LEU A 37 27.65 13.67 18.42
N SER A 38 26.94 13.60 17.29
CA SER A 38 25.86 14.55 16.99
C SER A 38 24.58 14.24 17.79
N GLY A 39 23.65 15.20 17.80
CA GLY A 39 22.33 14.99 18.41
C GLY A 39 21.53 13.86 17.78
N ALA A 40 21.74 13.56 16.48
CA ALA A 40 21.11 12.44 15.79
C ALA A 40 21.71 11.09 16.23
N ASP A 41 23.03 11.00 16.35
CA ASP A 41 23.73 9.78 16.78
C ASP A 41 23.41 9.45 18.24
N THR A 42 23.28 10.48 19.08
CA THR A 42 22.88 10.33 20.50
C THR A 42 21.47 9.79 20.64
N GLU A 43 20.54 10.22 19.75
CA GLU A 43 19.16 9.74 19.76
C GLU A 43 19.03 8.34 19.13
N ALA A 44 19.86 8.01 18.13
CA ALA A 44 20.00 6.65 17.60
C ALA A 44 20.54 5.69 18.66
N LEU A 45 21.61 6.05 19.37
CA LEU A 45 22.20 5.25 20.45
C LEU A 45 21.20 5.02 21.60
N ARG A 46 20.37 6.02 21.93
CA ARG A 46 19.24 5.86 22.87
C ARG A 46 18.16 4.91 22.36
N ARG A 47 17.90 4.89 21.06
CA ARG A 47 16.91 4.01 20.44
C ARG A 47 17.40 2.56 20.44
N ASP A 48 18.68 2.35 20.11
CA ASP A 48 19.31 1.03 20.12
C ASP A 48 19.46 0.50 21.57
N LEU A 49 19.84 1.34 22.55
CA LEU A 49 19.82 0.98 23.97
C LEU A 49 18.41 0.63 24.47
N ARG A 50 17.36 1.29 23.98
CA ARG A 50 15.96 0.92 24.30
C ARG A 50 15.56 -0.41 23.67
N MET A 51 15.99 -0.71 22.45
CA MET A 51 15.75 -2.04 21.84
C MET A 51 16.51 -3.15 22.57
N LEU A 52 17.75 -2.90 23.00
CA LEU A 52 18.52 -3.85 23.84
C LEU A 52 17.87 -4.05 25.22
N LEU A 53 17.25 -3.02 25.81
CA LEU A 53 16.46 -3.14 27.03
C LEU A 53 15.09 -3.82 26.81
N GLN A 54 14.54 -3.79 25.59
CA GLN A 54 13.39 -4.62 25.18
C GLN A 54 13.80 -6.05 24.79
N GLN A 55 15.09 -6.36 24.75
CA GLN A 55 15.60 -7.67 24.34
C GLN A 55 15.42 -8.76 25.41
N GLU A 56 14.91 -8.41 26.60
CA GLU A 56 14.19 -9.36 27.45
C GLU A 56 12.84 -9.74 26.82
N ARG A 57 12.94 -10.51 25.72
CA ARG A 57 11.87 -11.18 24.96
C ARG A 57 10.84 -10.25 24.28
N ILE A 58 11.21 -9.78 23.08
CA ILE A 58 10.28 -9.88 21.95
C ILE A 58 10.32 -11.36 21.50
N GLU A 59 9.33 -12.14 21.92
CA GLU A 59 9.07 -13.44 21.29
C GLU A 59 8.52 -13.17 19.89
N ILE A 60 9.29 -13.51 18.84
CA ILE A 60 8.85 -13.39 17.45
C ILE A 60 7.65 -14.32 17.26
N ALA A 61 6.55 -13.80 16.74
CA ALA A 61 5.35 -14.60 16.57
C ALA A 61 5.58 -15.67 15.51
N ALA A 62 5.05 -16.88 15.71
CA ALA A 62 5.14 -17.95 14.70
C ALA A 62 4.61 -17.48 13.32
N ALA A 63 3.56 -16.66 13.31
CA ALA A 63 3.01 -16.05 12.09
C ALA A 63 3.98 -15.10 11.36
N GLU A 64 4.93 -14.45 12.06
CA GLU A 64 5.97 -13.64 11.39
C GLU A 64 6.98 -14.54 10.66
N ILE A 65 7.33 -15.67 11.26
CA ILE A 65 8.18 -16.70 10.65
C ILE A 65 7.46 -17.28 9.44
N ASP A 66 6.19 -17.68 9.58
CA ASP A 66 5.39 -18.21 8.47
C ASP A 66 5.24 -17.21 7.30
N ASN A 67 5.15 -15.90 7.58
CA ASN A 67 5.13 -14.86 6.54
C ASN A 67 6.48 -14.74 5.82
N ALA A 68 7.58 -14.75 6.55
CA ALA A 68 8.92 -14.72 5.96
C ALA A 68 9.19 -15.96 5.10
N GLU A 69 8.77 -17.13 5.55
CA GLU A 69 8.90 -18.39 4.79
C GLU A 69 8.09 -18.34 3.48
N GLN A 70 6.87 -17.78 3.46
CA GLN A 70 6.10 -17.61 2.21
C GLN A 70 6.78 -16.67 1.18
N ILE A 71 7.51 -15.65 1.66
CA ILE A 71 8.32 -14.76 0.80
C ILE A 71 9.52 -15.53 0.22
N LEU A 72 10.16 -16.35 1.05
CA LEU A 72 11.32 -17.15 0.67
C LEU A 72 10.95 -18.30 -0.27
N GLU A 73 9.88 -19.05 -0.01
CA GLU A 73 9.33 -20.08 -0.92
C GLU A 73 8.95 -19.50 -2.29
N TYR A 74 8.56 -18.23 -2.34
CA TYR A 74 8.28 -17.55 -3.60
C TYR A 74 9.55 -17.23 -4.39
N MET A 75 10.57 -16.65 -3.73
CA MET A 75 11.80 -16.21 -4.38
C MET A 75 12.79 -17.36 -4.63
N LEU A 76 12.88 -18.32 -3.71
CA LEU A 76 13.72 -19.52 -3.77
C LEU A 76 12.94 -20.66 -4.42
N ARG A 77 12.72 -20.55 -5.74
CA ARG A 77 12.06 -21.58 -6.54
C ARG A 77 12.86 -22.90 -6.54
N PRO A 78 12.22 -24.06 -6.83
CA PRO A 78 12.86 -25.37 -6.74
C PRO A 78 14.09 -25.57 -7.63
N ASN A 79 14.27 -24.73 -8.66
CA ASN A 79 15.49 -24.69 -9.44
C ASN A 79 15.98 -23.25 -9.64
N ILE A 80 17.31 -23.11 -9.81
CA ILE A 80 17.97 -21.81 -9.95
C ILE A 80 17.56 -21.06 -11.23
N GLU A 81 17.11 -21.76 -12.27
CA GLU A 81 16.74 -21.13 -13.55
C GLU A 81 15.42 -20.36 -13.38
N GLU A 82 14.43 -20.95 -12.67
CA GLU A 82 13.23 -20.26 -12.22
C GLU A 82 13.54 -19.11 -11.26
N CYS A 83 14.49 -19.26 -10.33
CA CYS A 83 14.96 -18.17 -9.47
C CYS A 83 15.51 -16.99 -10.30
N LEU A 84 16.47 -17.24 -11.19
CA LEU A 84 17.11 -16.18 -11.98
C LEU A 84 16.11 -15.51 -12.95
N ASN A 85 15.19 -16.28 -13.53
CA ASN A 85 14.09 -15.75 -14.34
C ASN A 85 13.12 -14.89 -13.50
N LEU A 86 12.89 -15.25 -12.23
CA LEU A 86 12.05 -14.48 -11.31
C LEU A 86 12.72 -13.18 -10.84
N TRP A 87 14.01 -13.22 -10.52
CA TRP A 87 14.74 -12.07 -9.95
C TRP A 87 15.21 -11.06 -11.01
N PHE A 88 15.63 -11.53 -12.19
CA PHE A 88 16.20 -10.69 -13.25
C PHE A 88 15.37 -10.64 -14.53
N GLY A 89 14.30 -11.44 -14.62
CA GLY A 89 13.33 -11.33 -15.71
C GLY A 89 12.49 -10.05 -15.60
N LYS A 90 11.87 -9.67 -16.72
CA LYS A 90 10.88 -8.61 -16.79
C LYS A 90 9.58 -9.24 -17.29
N SER A 91 8.59 -9.32 -16.41
CA SER A 91 7.30 -9.95 -16.69
C SER A 91 6.22 -9.19 -15.91
N GLU A 92 5.28 -8.60 -16.64
CA GLU A 92 4.13 -7.88 -16.06
C GLU A 92 3.30 -8.81 -15.16
N GLN A 93 3.23 -10.11 -15.49
CA GLN A 93 2.60 -11.14 -14.68
C GLN A 93 3.32 -11.35 -13.33
N THR A 94 4.66 -11.36 -13.35
CA THR A 94 5.48 -11.50 -12.13
C THR A 94 5.39 -10.25 -11.27
N ASP A 95 5.47 -9.07 -11.89
CA ASP A 95 5.39 -7.79 -11.19
C ASP A 95 4.02 -7.62 -10.51
N GLN A 96 2.94 -8.04 -11.19
CA GLN A 96 1.59 -8.10 -10.62
C GLN A 96 1.43 -9.19 -9.54
N GLU A 97 2.05 -10.36 -9.71
CA GLU A 97 2.02 -11.43 -8.70
C GLU A 97 2.70 -10.98 -7.40
N ILE A 98 3.85 -10.29 -7.49
CA ILE A 98 4.55 -9.70 -6.34
C ILE A 98 3.69 -8.64 -5.66
N TRP A 99 3.12 -7.70 -6.43
CA TRP A 99 2.21 -6.67 -5.93
C TRP A 99 1.04 -7.28 -5.14
N ASN A 100 0.41 -8.30 -5.73
CA ASN A 100 -0.72 -8.99 -5.14
C ASN A 100 -0.33 -9.75 -3.87
N ARG A 101 0.70 -10.60 -3.93
CA ARG A 101 1.04 -11.50 -2.82
C ARG A 101 1.71 -10.81 -1.64
N PHE A 102 2.50 -9.77 -1.88
CA PHE A 102 3.44 -9.22 -0.88
C PHE A 102 3.38 -7.70 -0.73
N GLY A 103 2.60 -6.98 -1.54
CA GLY A 103 2.57 -5.52 -1.53
C GLY A 103 2.15 -4.91 -0.18
N ALA A 104 1.34 -5.62 0.61
CA ALA A 104 0.97 -5.22 1.97
C ALA A 104 2.17 -5.29 2.93
N ASP A 105 2.91 -6.41 2.96
CA ASP A 105 4.09 -6.57 3.81
C ASP A 105 5.23 -5.64 3.35
N VAL A 106 5.40 -5.39 2.05
CA VAL A 106 6.31 -4.36 1.51
C VAL A 106 5.95 -2.95 2.03
N ALA A 107 4.67 -2.61 2.09
CA ALA A 107 4.19 -1.33 2.62
C ALA A 107 4.35 -1.21 4.15
N LEU A 108 4.43 -2.34 4.88
CA LEU A 108 4.74 -2.38 6.32
C LEU A 108 6.26 -2.34 6.56
N ALA A 109 7.03 -3.11 5.80
CA ALA A 109 8.49 -3.14 5.82
C ALA A 109 9.07 -1.73 5.58
N SER A 110 8.63 -1.05 4.54
CA SER A 110 9.06 0.32 4.18
C SER A 110 8.73 1.40 5.22
N ARG A 111 7.92 1.08 6.24
CA ARG A 111 7.62 1.95 7.40
C ARG A 111 8.34 1.51 8.68
N GLY A 112 9.16 0.46 8.60
CA GLY A 112 9.94 -0.09 9.70
C GLY A 112 9.20 -1.05 10.63
N HIS A 113 8.03 -1.56 10.24
CA HIS A 113 7.26 -2.49 11.09
C HIS A 113 7.93 -3.86 11.31
N TYR A 114 8.89 -4.22 10.45
CA TYR A 114 9.66 -5.47 10.51
C TYR A 114 11.14 -5.25 10.87
N ASP A 115 11.57 -4.06 11.26
CA ASP A 115 12.99 -3.73 11.51
C ASP A 115 13.65 -4.65 12.56
N HIS A 116 12.88 -5.21 13.50
CA HIS A 116 13.38 -6.16 14.51
C HIS A 116 13.85 -7.49 13.91
N TRP A 117 13.34 -7.89 12.73
CA TRP A 117 13.77 -9.09 12.01
C TRP A 117 15.26 -9.06 11.66
N ALA A 118 15.84 -7.88 11.45
CA ALA A 118 17.27 -7.73 11.15
C ALA A 118 18.20 -8.10 12.32
N LEU A 119 17.68 -8.20 13.55
CA LEU A 119 18.43 -8.60 14.76
C LEU A 119 18.07 -10.01 15.24
N ALA A 120 17.20 -10.73 14.52
CA ALA A 120 16.72 -12.05 14.86
C ALA A 120 17.71 -13.17 14.47
N VAL A 121 18.90 -13.18 15.08
CA VAL A 121 20.00 -14.10 14.75
C VAL A 121 19.66 -15.61 14.88
N GLU A 122 18.64 -15.95 15.65
CA GLU A 122 18.12 -17.33 15.75
C GLU A 122 17.24 -17.74 14.57
N HIS A 123 16.66 -16.75 13.87
CA HIS A 123 15.79 -16.89 12.70
C HIS A 123 16.30 -15.99 11.56
N PRO A 124 17.55 -16.18 11.08
CA PRO A 124 18.22 -15.24 10.17
C PRO A 124 17.52 -15.08 8.82
N ARG A 125 16.71 -16.07 8.43
CA ARG A 125 15.89 -16.05 7.21
C ARG A 125 14.88 -14.90 7.21
N LEU A 126 14.47 -14.40 8.39
CA LEU A 126 13.65 -13.19 8.52
C LEU A 126 14.35 -11.96 7.90
N LEU A 127 15.66 -11.79 8.09
CA LEU A 127 16.41 -10.70 7.44
C LEU A 127 16.38 -10.81 5.91
N VAL A 128 16.43 -12.03 5.37
CA VAL A 128 16.40 -12.27 3.92
C VAL A 128 15.03 -11.92 3.34
N ALA A 129 13.94 -12.34 4.00
CA ALA A 129 12.58 -11.95 3.63
C ALA A 129 12.38 -10.42 3.71
N LEU A 130 12.92 -9.76 4.74
CA LEU A 130 12.89 -8.31 4.88
C LEU A 130 13.66 -7.60 3.76
N VAL A 131 14.81 -8.13 3.37
CA VAL A 131 15.59 -7.65 2.22
C VAL A 131 14.81 -7.79 0.91
N ILE A 132 14.18 -8.94 0.67
CA ILE A 132 13.34 -9.15 -0.51
C ILE A 132 12.21 -8.10 -0.56
N MET A 133 11.56 -7.81 0.57
CA MET A 133 10.51 -6.79 0.65
C MET A 133 10.99 -5.35 0.45
N LEU A 134 12.23 -5.02 0.84
CA LEU A 134 12.75 -3.64 0.78
C LEU A 134 13.60 -3.34 -0.45
N ASP A 135 14.16 -4.36 -1.11
CA ASP A 135 15.07 -4.20 -2.26
C ASP A 135 14.49 -4.83 -3.53
N GLN A 136 14.20 -6.14 -3.51
CA GLN A 136 13.82 -6.89 -4.72
C GLN A 136 12.38 -6.60 -5.16
N PHE A 137 11.39 -6.80 -4.29
CA PHE A 137 9.99 -6.56 -4.64
C PHE A 137 9.71 -5.12 -5.11
N PRO A 138 10.30 -4.05 -4.52
CA PRO A 138 10.19 -2.69 -5.06
C PRO A 138 10.72 -2.53 -6.50
N ARG A 139 11.73 -3.31 -6.92
CA ARG A 139 12.27 -3.30 -8.30
C ARG A 139 11.32 -3.90 -9.33
N ASN A 140 10.44 -4.80 -8.90
CA ASN A 140 9.29 -5.30 -9.67
C ASN A 140 8.09 -4.35 -9.59
N MET A 141 7.68 -3.98 -8.37
CA MET A 141 6.46 -3.22 -8.07
C MET A 141 6.45 -1.78 -8.62
N PHE A 142 7.62 -1.15 -8.71
CA PHE A 142 7.78 0.26 -9.06
C PHE A 142 8.74 0.44 -10.25
N ARG A 143 8.82 -0.56 -11.13
CA ARG A 143 9.72 -0.62 -12.28
C ARG A 143 9.73 0.69 -13.08
N ASP A 144 10.93 1.14 -13.47
CA ASP A 144 11.19 2.37 -14.23
C ASP A 144 10.72 3.68 -13.56
N THR A 145 10.39 3.66 -12.26
CA THR A 145 10.06 4.85 -11.45
C THR A 145 11.07 5.07 -10.31
N PRO A 146 11.25 6.30 -9.79
CA PRO A 146 12.13 6.57 -8.64
C PRO A 146 11.81 5.73 -7.39
N GLN A 147 10.56 5.32 -7.23
CA GLN A 147 10.05 4.58 -6.08
C GLN A 147 10.72 3.21 -5.90
N MET A 148 11.25 2.60 -6.98
CA MET A 148 11.98 1.31 -6.87
C MET A 148 13.24 1.39 -6.00
N TYR A 149 13.82 2.58 -5.83
CA TYR A 149 15.01 2.83 -5.01
C TYR A 149 14.69 3.46 -3.64
N ALA A 150 13.41 3.74 -3.34
CA ALA A 150 13.03 4.53 -2.16
C ALA A 150 13.43 3.88 -0.83
N CYS A 151 13.57 2.55 -0.80
CA CYS A 151 13.94 1.77 0.37
C CYS A 151 15.41 1.32 0.42
N ASP A 152 16.21 1.56 -0.64
CA ASP A 152 17.60 1.07 -0.76
C ASP A 152 18.44 1.42 0.49
N ALA A 153 18.38 2.68 0.95
CA ALA A 153 19.15 3.15 2.12
C ALA A 153 18.70 2.53 3.45
N HIS A 154 17.40 2.26 3.62
CA HIS A 154 16.84 1.62 4.81
C HIS A 154 17.21 0.13 4.83
N CYS A 155 17.06 -0.55 3.70
CA CYS A 155 17.47 -1.94 3.51
C CYS A 155 18.97 -2.13 3.81
N LEU A 156 19.82 -1.27 3.24
CA LEU A 156 21.27 -1.28 3.45
C LEU A 156 21.66 -1.12 4.93
N ALA A 157 20.97 -0.26 5.68
CA ALA A 157 21.20 -0.09 7.11
C ALA A 157 20.83 -1.35 7.91
N LEU A 158 19.74 -2.02 7.55
CA LEU A 158 19.30 -3.27 8.18
C LEU A 158 20.25 -4.44 7.85
N VAL A 159 20.68 -4.60 6.60
CA VAL A 159 21.68 -5.60 6.21
C VAL A 159 22.98 -5.42 6.98
N LYS A 160 23.52 -4.20 7.06
CA LYS A 160 24.75 -3.91 7.84
C LYS A 160 24.58 -4.21 9.33
N ARG A 161 23.39 -4.01 9.91
CA ARG A 161 23.09 -4.39 11.30
C ARG A 161 23.08 -5.92 11.46
N GLY A 162 22.38 -6.63 10.58
CA GLY A 162 22.29 -8.09 10.59
C GLY A 162 23.63 -8.79 10.38
N LEU A 163 24.48 -8.28 9.48
CA LEU A 163 25.85 -8.77 9.28
C LEU A 163 26.71 -8.60 10.55
N ARG A 164 26.66 -7.43 11.20
CA ARG A 164 27.36 -7.20 12.50
C ARG A 164 26.84 -8.09 13.62
N ALA A 165 25.55 -8.45 13.59
CA ALA A 165 24.95 -9.40 14.54
C ALA A 165 25.27 -10.87 14.20
N GLY A 166 25.84 -11.17 13.02
CA GLY A 166 26.18 -12.52 12.59
C GLY A 166 25.03 -13.31 11.95
N ALA A 167 23.97 -12.65 11.48
CA ALA A 167 22.81 -13.32 10.87
C ALA A 167 23.18 -14.13 9.60
N ASN A 168 24.18 -13.70 8.84
CA ASN A 168 24.74 -14.40 7.68
C ASN A 168 25.26 -15.81 7.99
N ALA A 169 25.79 -16.06 9.20
CA ALA A 169 26.50 -17.30 9.54
C ALA A 169 25.63 -18.57 9.52
N ARG A 170 24.30 -18.43 9.47
CA ARG A 170 23.31 -19.52 9.46
C ARG A 170 22.43 -19.54 8.21
N LEU A 171 22.69 -18.67 7.24
CA LEU A 171 22.01 -18.65 5.94
C LEU A 171 22.70 -19.58 4.95
N CYS A 172 21.94 -20.21 4.05
CA CYS A 172 22.54 -20.97 2.96
C CYS A 172 23.06 -20.05 1.83
N PRO A 173 23.96 -20.53 0.94
CA PRO A 173 24.57 -19.71 -0.10
C PRO A 173 23.59 -18.88 -0.95
N ILE A 174 22.47 -19.47 -1.39
CA ILE A 174 21.46 -18.80 -2.21
C ILE A 174 20.74 -17.66 -1.47
N GLU A 175 20.64 -17.74 -0.15
CA GLU A 175 20.02 -16.69 0.69
C GLU A 175 20.97 -15.51 0.90
N ARG A 176 22.28 -15.78 0.98
CA ARG A 176 23.31 -14.73 1.13
C ARG A 176 23.46 -13.87 -0.13
N VAL A 177 23.01 -14.35 -1.30
CA VAL A 177 22.87 -13.56 -2.54
C VAL A 177 22.10 -12.27 -2.29
N PHE A 178 20.98 -12.32 -1.58
CA PHE A 178 20.13 -11.13 -1.34
C PHE A 178 20.83 -10.08 -0.49
N LEU A 179 21.60 -10.49 0.52
CA LEU A 179 22.39 -9.56 1.34
C LEU A 179 23.47 -8.87 0.48
N CYS A 180 24.11 -9.62 -0.42
CA CYS A 180 25.12 -9.14 -1.36
C CYS A 180 24.52 -8.19 -2.41
N LEU A 181 23.33 -8.49 -2.95
CA LEU A 181 22.61 -7.60 -3.88
C LEU A 181 22.39 -6.22 -3.26
N VAL A 182 21.88 -6.12 -2.04
CA VAL A 182 21.70 -4.83 -1.32
C VAL A 182 23.01 -4.07 -1.17
N LEU A 183 24.11 -4.76 -0.84
CA LEU A 183 25.43 -4.13 -0.74
C LEU A 183 25.91 -3.61 -2.10
N THR A 184 25.77 -4.39 -3.19
CA THR A 184 26.13 -3.94 -4.54
C THR A 184 25.22 -2.86 -5.12
N HIS A 185 24.00 -2.68 -4.60
CA HIS A 185 23.13 -1.56 -4.97
C HIS A 185 23.58 -0.21 -4.37
N SER A 186 24.46 -0.21 -3.37
CA SER A 186 25.02 1.00 -2.77
C SER A 186 26.03 1.68 -3.71
N GLU A 187 25.94 3.01 -3.84
CA GLU A 187 26.94 3.79 -4.60
C GLU A 187 28.21 4.07 -3.77
N ALA A 188 28.32 3.55 -2.53
CA ALA A 188 29.50 3.68 -1.68
C ALA A 188 30.51 2.54 -1.90
N LEU A 189 31.78 2.87 -2.08
CA LEU A 189 32.83 1.90 -2.41
C LEU A 189 33.11 0.88 -1.28
N ASP A 190 32.98 1.30 -0.01
CA ASP A 190 33.18 0.41 1.13
C ASP A 190 32.12 -0.71 1.18
N ASP A 191 30.91 -0.43 0.69
CA ASP A 191 29.81 -1.42 0.63
C ASP A 191 30.03 -2.43 -0.51
N GLN A 192 30.62 -1.97 -1.61
CA GLN A 192 31.05 -2.82 -2.71
C GLN A 192 32.17 -3.77 -2.24
N HIS A 193 33.12 -3.30 -1.43
CA HIS A 193 34.15 -4.15 -0.84
C HIS A 193 33.57 -5.13 0.19
N LEU A 194 32.68 -4.69 1.09
CA LEU A 194 31.98 -5.57 2.02
C LEU A 194 31.17 -6.66 1.30
N CYS A 195 30.56 -6.33 0.15
CA CYS A 195 29.91 -7.33 -0.69
C CYS A 195 30.88 -8.40 -1.18
N MET A 196 32.06 -8.00 -1.66
CA MET A 196 33.06 -8.95 -2.15
C MET A 196 33.58 -9.84 -1.01
N GLU A 197 33.86 -9.26 0.16
CA GLU A 197 34.29 -10.03 1.35
C GLU A 197 33.25 -11.09 1.76
N GLU A 198 31.96 -10.73 1.79
CA GLU A 198 30.90 -11.67 2.13
C GLU A 198 30.64 -12.69 1.02
N TRP A 199 30.76 -12.30 -0.25
CA TRP A 199 30.58 -13.23 -1.37
C TRP A 199 31.75 -14.20 -1.53
N ASP A 200 32.99 -13.79 -1.27
CA ASP A 200 34.15 -14.68 -1.31
C ASP A 200 34.07 -15.76 -0.23
N ARG A 201 33.45 -15.48 0.94
CA ARG A 201 33.09 -16.52 1.93
C ARG A 201 32.08 -17.52 1.36
N VAL A 202 31.06 -17.05 0.63
CA VAL A 202 30.06 -17.92 -0.01
C VAL A 202 30.71 -18.79 -1.09
N MET A 203 31.55 -18.22 -1.95
CA MET A 203 32.27 -18.93 -3.01
C MET A 203 33.12 -20.09 -2.47
N ALA A 204 33.68 -19.97 -1.25
CA ALA A 204 34.42 -21.05 -0.60
C ALA A 204 33.56 -22.24 -0.16
N GLU A 205 32.23 -22.09 -0.12
CA GLU A 205 31.26 -23.16 0.19
C GLU A 205 30.64 -23.79 -1.08
N LEU A 206 30.81 -23.16 -2.25
CA LEU A 206 30.21 -23.61 -3.52
C LEU A 206 31.06 -24.67 -4.24
N ALA A 207 30.39 -25.53 -5.01
CA ALA A 207 31.06 -26.38 -6.00
C ALA A 207 31.56 -25.54 -7.19
N SER A 208 32.60 -26.00 -7.90
CA SER A 208 33.18 -25.27 -9.04
C SER A 208 32.23 -25.07 -10.22
N ASP A 209 31.21 -25.92 -10.33
CA ASP A 209 30.15 -25.90 -11.33
C ASP A 209 28.81 -25.38 -10.79
N ASP A 210 28.78 -24.86 -9.55
CA ASP A 210 27.56 -24.30 -8.96
C ASP A 210 27.08 -23.06 -9.76
N PRO A 211 25.80 -22.98 -10.13
CA PRO A 211 25.25 -21.86 -10.89
C PRO A 211 25.33 -20.51 -10.16
N LEU A 212 25.43 -20.48 -8.83
CA LEU A 212 25.61 -19.25 -8.06
C LEU A 212 26.96 -18.58 -8.30
N ASN A 213 27.98 -19.31 -8.78
CA ASN A 213 29.30 -18.72 -9.11
C ASN A 213 29.19 -17.54 -10.11
N ALA A 214 28.13 -17.48 -10.93
CA ALA A 214 27.87 -16.37 -11.85
C ALA A 214 27.76 -15.00 -11.15
N PHE A 215 27.28 -14.96 -9.89
CA PHE A 215 27.15 -13.71 -9.13
C PHE A 215 28.48 -13.04 -8.81
N HIS A 216 29.59 -13.79 -8.72
CA HIS A 216 30.92 -13.23 -8.49
C HIS A 216 31.32 -12.24 -9.61
N GLU A 217 31.04 -12.58 -10.87
CA GLU A 217 31.27 -11.65 -12.00
C GLU A 217 30.33 -10.43 -11.95
N ILE A 218 29.07 -10.64 -11.56
CA ILE A 218 28.08 -9.56 -11.42
C ILE A 218 28.56 -8.53 -10.38
N PHE A 219 29.02 -8.98 -9.21
CA PHE A 219 29.47 -8.10 -8.13
C PHE A 219 30.79 -7.40 -8.48
N HIS A 220 31.74 -8.09 -9.11
CA HIS A 220 32.95 -7.45 -9.65
C HIS A 220 32.65 -6.35 -10.68
N ARG A 221 31.63 -6.54 -11.53
CA ARG A 221 31.18 -5.50 -12.49
C ARG A 221 30.60 -4.28 -11.75
N HIS A 222 29.84 -4.46 -10.67
CA HIS A 222 29.33 -3.36 -9.85
C HIS A 222 30.46 -2.56 -9.18
N VAL A 223 31.44 -3.26 -8.57
CA VAL A 223 32.66 -2.66 -8.02
C VAL A 223 33.39 -1.81 -9.08
N ALA A 224 33.53 -2.32 -10.31
CA ALA A 224 34.22 -1.62 -11.40
C ALA A 224 33.47 -0.36 -11.85
N VAL A 225 32.13 -0.39 -11.90
CA VAL A 225 31.29 0.78 -12.23
C VAL A 225 31.41 1.85 -11.15
N ILE A 226 31.30 1.49 -9.87
CA ILE A 226 31.46 2.43 -8.76
C ILE A 226 32.89 2.98 -8.67
N LYS A 227 33.93 2.18 -8.89
CA LYS A 227 35.33 2.67 -8.96
C LYS A 227 35.56 3.64 -10.13
N ARG A 228 34.85 3.47 -11.26
CA ARG A 228 35.02 4.30 -12.47
C ARG A 228 34.22 5.61 -12.43
N PHE A 229 33.00 5.58 -11.91
CA PHE A 229 32.05 6.70 -11.99
C PHE A 229 31.61 7.26 -10.62
N GLY A 230 31.88 6.56 -9.51
CA GLY A 230 31.41 6.91 -8.17
C GLY A 230 29.91 6.75 -7.95
N ARG A 231 29.17 6.27 -8.96
CA ARG A 231 27.71 6.12 -8.98
C ARG A 231 27.28 5.16 -10.11
N PHE A 232 25.99 4.83 -10.17
CA PHE A 232 25.42 3.99 -11.22
C PHE A 232 24.80 4.82 -12.37
N PRO A 233 25.42 4.88 -13.57
CA PRO A 233 24.98 5.81 -14.61
C PRO A 233 23.56 5.56 -15.12
N HIS A 234 23.11 4.30 -15.15
CA HIS A 234 21.76 3.95 -15.58
C HIS A 234 20.66 4.52 -14.67
N ARG A 235 20.97 4.79 -13.40
CA ARG A 235 20.03 5.41 -12.44
C ARG A 235 19.88 6.92 -12.66
N ASN A 236 20.84 7.58 -13.32
CA ASN A 236 20.90 9.04 -13.40
C ASN A 236 19.59 9.66 -13.93
N LYS A 237 19.03 9.11 -15.02
CA LYS A 237 17.75 9.60 -15.58
C LYS A 237 16.57 9.48 -14.61
N VAL A 238 16.45 8.35 -13.91
CA VAL A 238 15.37 8.10 -12.93
C VAL A 238 15.56 8.98 -11.68
N LEU A 239 16.80 9.18 -11.25
CA LEU A 239 17.17 9.99 -10.09
C LEU A 239 17.38 11.49 -10.41
N GLN A 240 17.00 11.95 -11.60
CA GLN A 240 17.09 13.35 -12.04
C GLN A 240 18.51 13.94 -11.95
N ARG A 241 19.53 13.15 -12.33
CA ARG A 241 20.93 13.53 -12.41
C ARG A 241 21.36 13.65 -13.87
N ASP A 242 22.23 14.61 -14.18
CA ASP A 242 22.86 14.70 -15.50
C ASP A 242 23.96 13.64 -15.67
N ASN A 243 24.11 13.13 -16.89
CA ASN A 243 25.23 12.27 -17.29
C ASN A 243 26.45 13.11 -17.67
N THR A 244 27.64 12.58 -17.41
CA THR A 244 28.88 13.01 -18.06
C THR A 244 29.05 12.30 -19.41
N ALA A 245 29.85 12.85 -20.34
CA ALA A 245 30.12 12.21 -21.64
C ALA A 245 30.65 10.76 -21.49
N ALA A 246 31.50 10.50 -20.49
CA ALA A 246 32.02 9.16 -20.20
C ALA A 246 30.94 8.18 -19.66
N GLU A 247 29.87 8.70 -19.06
CA GLU A 247 28.68 7.93 -18.67
C GLU A 247 27.75 7.69 -19.86
N GLU A 248 27.61 8.66 -20.78
CA GLU A 248 26.85 8.49 -22.02
C GLU A 248 27.49 7.44 -22.95
N ASP A 249 28.82 7.51 -23.15
CA ASP A 249 29.59 6.50 -23.87
C ASP A 249 29.45 5.09 -23.25
N PHE A 250 29.37 5.02 -21.91
CA PHE A 250 29.15 3.78 -21.19
C PHE A 250 27.73 3.23 -21.37
N LEU A 251 26.71 4.09 -21.30
CA LEU A 251 25.30 3.72 -21.50
C LEU A 251 24.99 3.33 -22.95
N GLY A 252 25.67 3.93 -23.92
CA GLY A 252 25.61 3.57 -25.34
C GLY A 252 26.25 2.21 -25.65
N ASN A 253 27.05 1.64 -24.75
CA ASN A 253 27.78 0.40 -24.98
C ASN A 253 27.11 -0.80 -24.30
N SER A 254 26.37 -1.59 -25.09
CA SER A 254 25.67 -2.80 -24.63
C SER A 254 26.58 -3.88 -24.04
N SER A 255 27.89 -3.86 -24.30
CA SER A 255 28.83 -4.85 -23.76
C SER A 255 29.03 -4.80 -22.23
N PHE A 256 28.70 -3.67 -21.61
CA PHE A 256 28.81 -3.46 -20.15
C PHE A 256 27.46 -3.30 -19.45
N ARG A 257 26.34 -3.51 -20.16
CA ARG A 257 24.99 -3.36 -19.60
C ARG A 257 24.56 -4.57 -18.77
N PHE A 258 24.22 -4.31 -17.52
CA PHE A 258 23.72 -5.27 -16.52
C PHE A 258 22.22 -5.06 -16.20
N ASP A 259 21.56 -4.15 -16.92
CA ASP A 259 20.11 -3.90 -16.92
C ASP A 259 19.35 -4.71 -18.00
N LEU A 260 20.11 -5.49 -18.79
CA LEU A 260 19.64 -6.48 -19.75
C LEU A 260 19.29 -7.79 -19.03
N PRO A 261 18.37 -8.62 -19.55
CA PRO A 261 17.98 -9.87 -18.90
C PRO A 261 19.12 -10.91 -18.89
N LEU A 262 19.13 -11.78 -17.89
CA LEU A 262 20.06 -12.91 -17.82
C LEU A 262 19.60 -14.02 -18.79
N ILE A 263 20.51 -14.57 -19.58
CA ILE A 263 20.28 -15.64 -20.55
C ILE A 263 21.21 -16.83 -20.30
N ARG A 264 20.71 -18.04 -20.54
CA ARG A 264 21.49 -19.27 -20.45
C ARG A 264 22.12 -19.60 -21.80
N ARG A 265 23.42 -19.87 -21.82
CA ARG A 265 24.17 -20.31 -23.00
C ARG A 265 24.08 -21.82 -23.21
N PRO A 266 24.38 -22.33 -24.43
CA PRO A 266 24.44 -23.77 -24.71
C PRO A 266 25.48 -24.55 -23.89
N ASP A 267 26.48 -23.87 -23.33
CA ASP A 267 27.49 -24.44 -22.42
C ASP A 267 27.00 -24.55 -20.95
N GLY A 268 25.78 -24.08 -20.67
CA GLY A 268 25.16 -24.09 -19.35
C GLY A 268 25.37 -22.80 -18.52
N ALA A 269 26.26 -21.90 -18.94
CA ALA A 269 26.54 -20.67 -18.19
C ALA A 269 25.43 -19.61 -18.34
N PHE A 270 25.14 -18.87 -17.27
CA PHE A 270 24.24 -17.72 -17.28
C PHE A 270 25.02 -16.42 -17.48
N VAL A 271 24.59 -15.57 -18.43
CA VAL A 271 25.20 -14.27 -18.73
C VAL A 271 24.13 -13.24 -19.13
N PHE A 272 24.40 -11.94 -19.03
CA PHE A 272 23.46 -10.93 -19.52
C PHE A 272 23.32 -10.94 -21.06
N ALA A 273 22.12 -10.60 -21.55
CA ALA A 273 21.74 -10.71 -22.96
C ALA A 273 22.56 -9.80 -23.89
N GLY A 274 23.50 -10.43 -24.60
CA GLY A 274 24.29 -9.86 -25.69
C GLY A 274 25.11 -10.99 -26.32
N THR A 275 25.53 -10.84 -27.58
CA THR A 275 26.45 -11.81 -28.23
C THR A 275 27.75 -11.87 -27.44
N VAL A 276 28.47 -13.00 -27.37
CA VAL A 276 29.71 -12.99 -26.58
C VAL A 276 30.80 -13.92 -27.10
N LYS A 277 31.97 -13.37 -27.45
CA LYS A 277 33.16 -14.14 -27.88
C LYS A 277 34.33 -14.00 -26.91
N LYS A 278 35.01 -15.12 -26.65
CA LYS A 278 36.23 -15.17 -25.81
C LYS A 278 37.33 -14.30 -26.40
N ARG A 279 37.96 -13.45 -25.59
CA ARG A 279 39.22 -12.77 -25.86
C ARG A 279 40.02 -12.66 -24.56
N THR A 280 41.35 -12.78 -24.64
CA THR A 280 42.26 -12.51 -23.52
C THR A 280 42.39 -11.00 -23.34
N VAL A 281 42.16 -10.51 -22.13
CA VAL A 281 42.30 -9.09 -21.77
C VAL A 281 43.42 -8.94 -20.77
N LYS A 282 44.39 -8.08 -21.08
CA LYS A 282 45.39 -7.59 -20.13
C LYS A 282 44.77 -6.48 -19.29
N LEU A 283 44.77 -6.64 -17.98
CA LEU A 283 44.51 -5.56 -17.03
C LEU A 283 45.73 -5.42 -16.12
N LEU A 284 46.54 -4.38 -16.36
CA LEU A 284 47.87 -4.21 -15.78
C LEU A 284 48.76 -5.45 -16.06
N ASP A 285 49.42 -6.00 -15.05
CA ASP A 285 50.38 -7.11 -15.17
C ASP A 285 49.72 -8.51 -15.25
N HIS A 286 48.39 -8.60 -15.30
CA HIS A 286 47.66 -9.87 -15.38
C HIS A 286 46.76 -9.98 -16.61
N GLU A 287 46.74 -11.18 -17.18
CA GLU A 287 45.88 -11.59 -18.29
C GLU A 287 44.80 -12.52 -17.78
N TYR A 288 43.56 -12.29 -18.20
CA TYR A 288 42.47 -13.24 -18.01
C TYR A 288 41.57 -13.30 -19.25
N GLU A 289 40.92 -14.44 -19.47
CA GLU A 289 39.94 -14.58 -20.55
C GLU A 289 38.60 -13.98 -20.12
N THR A 290 38.02 -13.15 -20.99
CA THR A 290 36.67 -12.62 -20.81
C THR A 290 35.93 -12.60 -22.15
N LEU A 291 34.69 -12.13 -22.10
CA LEU A 291 33.64 -12.41 -23.06
C LEU A 291 32.87 -11.09 -23.29
N LEU A 292 32.94 -10.52 -24.52
CA LEU A 292 32.21 -9.28 -24.92
C LEU A 292 31.46 -9.41 -26.28
N PRO A 293 30.37 -8.63 -26.53
CA PRO A 293 29.61 -8.55 -27.81
C PRO A 293 30.19 -7.73 -28.96
N ASP A 294 29.66 -8.01 -30.16
CA ASP A 294 29.82 -7.26 -31.43
C ASP A 294 28.42 -6.83 -31.96
N ILE A 295 28.38 -5.78 -32.79
CA ILE A 295 27.17 -5.08 -33.24
C ILE A 295 26.84 -5.41 -34.71
N ASP A 296 25.69 -6.04 -34.97
CA ASP A 296 24.81 -5.81 -36.13
C ASP A 296 23.71 -6.90 -36.18
N GLU A 297 22.43 -6.50 -36.08
CA GLU A 297 21.21 -7.11 -36.68
C GLU A 297 19.92 -6.60 -35.99
N MET A 298 19.22 -5.65 -36.63
CA MET A 298 17.86 -5.22 -36.23
C MET A 298 17.02 -4.86 -37.45
N SER A 299 16.00 -5.66 -37.79
CA SER A 299 14.84 -5.20 -38.59
C SER A 299 13.65 -6.16 -38.53
N ALA A 300 12.47 -5.67 -38.10
CA ALA A 300 11.14 -6.20 -38.49
C ALA A 300 9.97 -5.31 -38.01
N GLY A 301 9.29 -4.64 -38.96
CA GLY A 301 7.81 -4.53 -39.08
C GLY A 301 6.94 -3.85 -37.99
N PRO A 302 6.08 -2.87 -38.35
CA PRO A 302 5.03 -2.33 -37.45
C PRO A 302 3.72 -3.16 -37.48
N PHE A 303 3.00 -3.18 -36.36
CA PHE A 303 1.70 -3.86 -36.21
C PHE A 303 0.49 -2.96 -36.52
N GLU A 304 -0.59 -3.55 -37.03
CA GLU A 304 -1.87 -2.89 -37.36
C GLU A 304 -2.99 -3.34 -36.42
N PHE A 305 -3.90 -2.43 -36.03
CA PHE A 305 -4.84 -2.63 -34.92
C PHE A 305 -6.25 -3.04 -35.40
N LYS A 306 -6.92 -3.94 -34.64
CA LYS A 306 -8.34 -4.29 -34.84
C LYS A 306 -9.14 -4.19 -33.54
N TYR A 307 -10.42 -3.85 -33.68
CA TYR A 307 -11.36 -3.68 -32.58
C TYR A 307 -11.58 -5.00 -31.84
N ALA A 308 -11.30 -5.02 -30.52
CA ALA A 308 -11.53 -6.15 -29.63
C ALA A 308 -12.52 -5.75 -28.52
N GLY A 309 -13.30 -6.73 -28.05
CA GLY A 309 -14.51 -6.52 -27.24
C GLY A 309 -14.26 -6.20 -25.75
N PRO A 310 -15.10 -6.70 -24.83
CA PRO A 310 -15.15 -6.23 -23.44
C PRO A 310 -13.82 -6.34 -22.69
N ASP A 311 -12.98 -7.33 -23.01
CA ASP A 311 -11.63 -7.45 -22.43
C ASP A 311 -10.75 -6.21 -22.70
N ASN A 312 -10.93 -5.52 -23.84
CA ASN A 312 -10.16 -4.32 -24.16
C ASN A 312 -10.73 -3.05 -23.48
N VAL A 313 -12.01 -3.07 -23.09
CA VAL A 313 -12.57 -2.06 -22.17
C VAL A 313 -12.00 -2.30 -20.77
N PHE A 314 -11.89 -3.56 -20.37
CA PHE A 314 -11.21 -3.97 -19.14
C PHE A 314 -9.74 -3.54 -19.13
N THR A 315 -8.99 -3.75 -20.22
CA THR A 315 -7.61 -3.26 -20.39
C THR A 315 -7.53 -1.74 -20.33
N LYS A 316 -8.45 -1.00 -20.96
CA LYS A 316 -8.47 0.48 -20.84
C LYS A 316 -8.76 0.96 -19.42
N THR A 317 -9.68 0.32 -18.72
CA THR A 317 -9.93 0.60 -17.30
C THR A 317 -8.68 0.24 -16.48
N ARG A 318 -8.01 -0.88 -16.77
CA ARG A 318 -6.72 -1.27 -16.16
C ARG A 318 -5.63 -0.21 -16.39
N GLU A 319 -5.44 0.24 -17.64
CA GLU A 319 -4.49 1.30 -18.03
C GLU A 319 -4.79 2.67 -17.39
N GLN A 320 -6.06 2.98 -17.08
CA GLN A 320 -6.43 4.17 -16.31
C GLN A 320 -6.06 4.01 -14.83
N LEU A 321 -6.23 2.80 -14.27
CA LEU A 321 -5.96 2.50 -12.86
C LEU A 321 -4.46 2.34 -12.56
N GLU A 322 -3.70 1.76 -13.49
CA GLU A 322 -2.24 1.72 -13.50
C GLU A 322 -1.62 3.14 -13.39
N LYS A 323 -2.35 4.19 -13.78
CA LYS A 323 -1.93 5.60 -13.70
C LYS A 323 -2.47 6.38 -12.49
N GLN A 324 -3.49 5.89 -11.78
CA GLN A 324 -4.11 6.60 -10.65
C GLN A 324 -3.87 5.93 -9.27
N GLY A 325 -3.67 4.60 -9.25
CA GLY A 325 -3.80 3.78 -8.04
C GLY A 325 -5.26 3.62 -7.63
N TYR A 326 -5.52 3.05 -6.43
CA TYR A 326 -6.89 2.86 -5.91
C TYR A 326 -7.65 4.19 -5.84
N ILE A 327 -8.96 4.14 -6.11
CA ILE A 327 -9.84 5.32 -6.16
C ILE A 327 -9.75 6.14 -4.87
N ARG A 328 -9.50 7.44 -5.01
CA ARG A 328 -9.39 8.41 -3.91
C ARG A 328 -10.54 9.41 -3.94
N ILE A 329 -10.67 10.18 -2.87
CA ILE A 329 -11.57 11.35 -2.85
C ILE A 329 -11.11 12.31 -3.94
N GLY A 330 -12.02 12.66 -4.85
CA GLY A 330 -11.81 13.55 -5.97
C GLY A 330 -11.69 12.87 -7.33
N ASP A 331 -11.45 11.56 -7.39
CA ASP A 331 -11.35 10.81 -8.64
C ASP A 331 -12.72 10.51 -9.25
N SER A 332 -12.77 10.48 -10.59
CA SER A 332 -13.91 9.92 -11.32
C SER A 332 -13.82 8.40 -11.32
N VAL A 333 -14.89 7.73 -10.89
CA VAL A 333 -15.02 6.28 -10.89
C VAL A 333 -15.09 5.78 -12.34
N PRO A 334 -14.26 4.81 -12.77
CA PRO A 334 -14.36 4.23 -14.11
C PRO A 334 -15.68 3.48 -14.27
N ASP A 335 -16.17 3.36 -15.49
CA ASP A 335 -17.35 2.55 -15.75
C ASP A 335 -16.99 1.07 -15.83
N PHE A 336 -17.88 0.22 -15.32
CA PHE A 336 -17.70 -1.23 -15.30
C PHE A 336 -19.04 -1.96 -15.29
N THR A 337 -19.03 -3.20 -15.79
CA THR A 337 -20.16 -4.14 -15.64
C THR A 337 -19.92 -5.09 -14.48
N ALA A 338 -20.98 -5.47 -13.76
CA ALA A 338 -20.92 -6.40 -12.65
C ALA A 338 -22.19 -7.24 -12.52
N GLU A 339 -22.05 -8.50 -12.12
CA GLU A 339 -23.17 -9.34 -11.71
C GLU A 339 -23.66 -8.94 -10.32
N THR A 340 -24.98 -8.98 -10.11
CA THR A 340 -25.59 -8.61 -8.83
C THR A 340 -26.75 -9.53 -8.47
N SER A 341 -27.19 -9.49 -7.21
CA SER A 341 -28.43 -10.12 -6.72
C SER A 341 -29.73 -9.65 -7.40
N MET A 342 -29.65 -8.69 -8.33
CA MET A 342 -30.77 -8.23 -9.16
C MET A 342 -30.47 -8.33 -10.67
N GLY A 343 -29.49 -9.17 -11.05
CA GLY A 343 -28.99 -9.34 -12.42
C GLY A 343 -27.79 -8.43 -12.75
N PRO A 344 -27.26 -8.51 -13.98
CA PRO A 344 -26.12 -7.72 -14.42
C PRO A 344 -26.45 -6.22 -14.49
N ILE A 345 -25.49 -5.39 -14.08
CA ILE A 345 -25.57 -3.93 -14.22
C ILE A 345 -24.37 -3.37 -14.99
N ASN A 346 -24.58 -2.23 -15.64
CA ASN A 346 -23.54 -1.25 -15.92
C ASN A 346 -23.54 -0.21 -14.78
N PHE A 347 -22.37 0.14 -14.23
CA PHE A 347 -22.29 0.96 -13.02
C PHE A 347 -22.66 2.43 -13.26
N HIS A 348 -22.25 3.03 -14.38
CA HIS A 348 -22.61 4.41 -14.69
C HIS A 348 -24.09 4.58 -15.04
N GLU A 349 -24.69 3.63 -15.76
CA GLU A 349 -26.13 3.55 -15.99
C GLU A 349 -26.91 3.33 -14.69
N PHE A 350 -26.43 2.42 -13.83
CA PHE A 350 -27.01 2.18 -12.51
C PHE A 350 -27.04 3.47 -11.69
N ILE A 351 -25.97 4.25 -11.66
CA ILE A 351 -25.95 5.56 -10.98
C ILE A 351 -26.89 6.54 -11.70
N GLY A 352 -26.77 6.71 -13.03
CA GLY A 352 -27.49 7.73 -13.80
C GLY A 352 -27.24 9.14 -13.24
N ASP A 353 -28.28 9.96 -13.13
CA ASP A 353 -28.21 11.31 -12.55
C ASP A 353 -28.39 11.33 -11.01
N SER A 354 -28.34 10.17 -10.35
CA SER A 354 -28.51 10.05 -8.90
C SER A 354 -27.16 10.13 -8.17
N TRP A 355 -27.20 10.49 -6.89
CA TRP A 355 -26.08 10.18 -5.99
C TRP A 355 -26.03 8.66 -5.76
N CYS A 356 -24.86 8.13 -5.40
CA CYS A 356 -24.70 6.72 -5.06
C CYS A 356 -23.93 6.54 -3.75
N VAL A 357 -24.47 5.72 -2.86
CA VAL A 357 -23.75 5.18 -1.70
C VAL A 357 -23.39 3.73 -2.04
N PHE A 358 -22.11 3.51 -2.34
CA PHE A 358 -21.56 2.21 -2.65
C PHE A 358 -20.79 1.69 -1.45
N PHE A 359 -21.12 0.51 -0.94
CA PHE A 359 -20.55 0.01 0.31
C PHE A 359 -20.27 -1.49 0.27
N SER A 360 -19.16 -1.89 0.88
CA SER A 360 -18.74 -3.30 0.94
C SER A 360 -19.04 -3.94 2.30
N HIS A 361 -19.08 -5.26 2.37
CA HIS A 361 -19.14 -6.02 3.61
C HIS A 361 -18.28 -7.30 3.54
N PRO A 362 -17.69 -7.77 4.67
CA PRO A 362 -16.75 -8.89 4.66
C PRO A 362 -17.25 -10.15 3.95
N ALA A 363 -18.39 -10.69 4.37
CA ALA A 363 -19.10 -11.78 3.71
C ALA A 363 -20.56 -11.87 4.16
N ASP A 364 -21.37 -12.54 3.34
CA ASP A 364 -22.74 -12.96 3.61
C ASP A 364 -22.83 -13.90 4.83
N PHE A 365 -24.05 -14.12 5.34
CA PHE A 365 -24.35 -14.96 6.50
C PHE A 365 -23.61 -14.59 7.81
N THR A 366 -23.02 -13.39 7.90
CA THR A 366 -22.35 -12.90 9.12
C THR A 366 -23.16 -11.83 9.87
N PRO A 367 -23.19 -11.85 11.21
CA PRO A 367 -24.23 -11.16 12.00
C PRO A 367 -24.21 -9.63 11.88
N VAL A 368 -23.02 -9.00 11.86
CA VAL A 368 -22.91 -7.54 11.71
C VAL A 368 -23.32 -7.11 10.30
N CYS A 369 -22.97 -7.89 9.27
CA CYS A 369 -23.41 -7.59 7.91
C CYS A 369 -24.95 -7.66 7.80
N THR A 370 -25.59 -8.64 8.44
CA THR A 370 -27.05 -8.80 8.40
C THR A 370 -27.75 -7.59 9.01
N THR A 371 -27.26 -7.05 10.13
CA THR A 371 -27.83 -5.84 10.73
C THR A 371 -27.61 -4.59 9.90
N GLU A 372 -26.45 -4.46 9.23
CA GLU A 372 -26.15 -3.33 8.34
C GLU A 372 -27.04 -3.32 7.10
N PHE A 373 -27.17 -4.44 6.38
CA PHE A 373 -28.08 -4.52 5.22
C PHE A 373 -29.54 -4.33 5.62
N GLY A 374 -29.93 -4.85 6.80
CA GLY A 374 -31.24 -4.58 7.39
C GLY A 374 -31.50 -3.08 7.64
N ALA A 375 -30.49 -2.35 8.12
CA ALA A 375 -30.56 -0.90 8.30
C ALA A 375 -30.63 -0.16 6.96
N THR A 376 -29.77 -0.50 5.98
CA THR A 376 -29.80 0.09 4.64
C THR A 376 -31.18 -0.05 3.98
N ALA A 377 -31.79 -1.24 4.07
CA ALA A 377 -33.11 -1.52 3.50
C ALA A 377 -34.22 -0.70 4.18
N LYS A 378 -34.22 -0.60 5.52
CA LYS A 378 -35.16 0.25 6.28
C LYS A 378 -35.03 1.73 5.94
N LEU A 379 -33.83 2.19 5.57
CA LEU A 379 -33.56 3.57 5.19
C LEU A 379 -33.91 3.89 3.72
N GLN A 380 -34.53 2.99 2.96
CA GLN A 380 -34.96 3.26 1.58
C GLN A 380 -35.74 4.59 1.40
N PRO A 381 -36.68 4.99 2.29
CA PRO A 381 -37.34 6.30 2.16
C PRO A 381 -36.38 7.49 2.28
N GLU A 382 -35.31 7.36 3.05
CA GLU A 382 -34.28 8.39 3.27
C GLU A 382 -33.31 8.49 2.08
N TRP A 383 -32.94 7.36 1.46
CA TRP A 383 -32.15 7.34 0.22
C TRP A 383 -32.96 7.95 -0.94
N ARG A 384 -34.23 7.56 -1.09
CA ARG A 384 -35.13 8.11 -2.11
C ARG A 384 -35.35 9.62 -1.95
N ARG A 385 -35.55 10.11 -0.71
CA ARG A 385 -35.70 11.56 -0.43
C ARG A 385 -34.49 12.37 -0.89
N ARG A 386 -33.29 11.77 -0.82
CA ARG A 386 -32.01 12.39 -1.21
C ARG A 386 -31.62 12.11 -2.66
N GLY A 387 -32.52 11.57 -3.50
CA GLY A 387 -32.19 11.20 -4.89
C GLY A 387 -30.97 10.29 -4.99
N THR A 388 -30.83 9.37 -4.02
CA THR A 388 -29.64 8.55 -3.82
C THR A 388 -29.96 7.08 -4.01
N LYS A 389 -29.12 6.40 -4.79
CA LYS A 389 -29.13 4.94 -4.95
C LYS A 389 -28.13 4.31 -3.99
N VAL A 390 -28.41 3.10 -3.55
CA VAL A 390 -27.54 2.29 -2.68
C VAL A 390 -27.17 1.00 -3.40
N ILE A 391 -25.95 0.53 -3.21
CA ILE A 391 -25.47 -0.74 -3.77
C ILE A 391 -24.44 -1.36 -2.84
N GLY A 392 -24.64 -2.64 -2.53
CA GLY A 392 -23.75 -3.44 -1.69
C GLY A 392 -22.68 -4.18 -2.49
N LEU A 393 -21.66 -4.73 -1.83
CA LEU A 393 -20.68 -5.64 -2.42
C LEU A 393 -20.07 -6.57 -1.38
N SER A 394 -19.93 -7.84 -1.71
CA SER A 394 -18.92 -8.72 -1.12
C SER A 394 -18.30 -9.62 -2.20
N VAL A 395 -17.42 -10.51 -1.76
CA VAL A 395 -16.73 -11.50 -2.60
C VAL A 395 -17.52 -12.80 -2.79
N ASP A 396 -18.73 -12.86 -2.21
CA ASP A 396 -19.61 -14.03 -2.27
C ASP A 396 -20.31 -14.13 -3.62
N SER A 397 -21.17 -15.15 -3.78
CA SER A 397 -21.89 -15.37 -5.01
C SER A 397 -23.23 -14.63 -5.09
N ALA A 398 -23.72 -14.34 -6.30
CA ALA A 398 -25.07 -13.81 -6.47
C ALA A 398 -26.12 -14.80 -5.91
N GLU A 399 -25.84 -16.09 -6.03
CA GLU A 399 -26.64 -17.18 -5.45
C GLU A 399 -26.57 -17.23 -3.90
N ASP A 400 -25.48 -16.76 -3.30
CA ASP A 400 -25.37 -16.55 -1.84
C ASP A 400 -26.15 -15.32 -1.42
N HIS A 401 -26.00 -14.20 -2.14
CA HIS A 401 -26.73 -12.97 -1.88
C HIS A 401 -28.25 -13.19 -1.92
N GLU A 402 -28.76 -13.90 -2.93
CA GLU A 402 -30.19 -14.22 -3.05
C GLU A 402 -30.71 -14.99 -1.83
N ARG A 403 -29.94 -15.97 -1.33
CA ARG A 403 -30.29 -16.74 -0.13
C ARG A 403 -30.19 -15.89 1.13
N TRP A 404 -29.11 -15.14 1.29
CA TRP A 404 -28.86 -14.29 2.47
C TRP A 404 -29.85 -13.11 2.56
N ILE A 405 -30.35 -12.60 1.43
CA ILE A 405 -31.43 -11.61 1.38
C ILE A 405 -32.70 -12.14 2.07
N VAL A 406 -33.00 -13.44 1.99
CA VAL A 406 -34.13 -14.04 2.73
C VAL A 406 -33.91 -13.90 4.23
N ASP A 407 -32.74 -14.30 4.73
CA ASP A 407 -32.36 -14.20 6.15
C ASP A 407 -32.40 -12.74 6.65
N ILE A 408 -31.90 -11.78 5.86
CA ILE A 408 -31.97 -10.36 6.19
C ILE A 408 -33.44 -9.91 6.29
N ASN A 409 -34.27 -10.24 5.31
CA ASN A 409 -35.67 -9.81 5.27
C ASN A 409 -36.48 -10.38 6.44
N GLU A 410 -36.29 -11.67 6.75
CA GLU A 410 -36.92 -12.33 7.88
C GLU A 410 -36.44 -11.75 9.21
N THR A 411 -35.14 -11.84 9.50
CA THR A 411 -34.58 -11.50 10.83
C THR A 411 -34.58 -10.01 11.11
N GLN A 412 -34.44 -9.16 10.10
CA GLN A 412 -34.43 -7.71 10.26
C GLN A 412 -35.80 -7.08 10.03
N HIS A 413 -36.83 -7.85 9.63
CA HIS A 413 -38.17 -7.37 9.32
C HIS A 413 -38.14 -6.21 8.31
N THR A 414 -37.63 -6.51 7.10
CA THR A 414 -37.43 -5.52 6.05
C THR A 414 -37.57 -6.14 4.66
N GLN A 415 -37.33 -5.35 3.62
CA GLN A 415 -37.19 -5.82 2.25
C GLN A 415 -35.95 -5.19 1.62
N VAL A 416 -34.86 -5.94 1.50
CA VAL A 416 -33.71 -5.59 0.65
C VAL A 416 -34.22 -5.47 -0.78
N ASN A 417 -33.96 -4.31 -1.38
CA ASN A 417 -34.53 -3.89 -2.67
C ASN A 417 -33.53 -2.99 -3.43
N PHE A 418 -32.26 -3.31 -3.25
CA PHE A 418 -31.10 -2.72 -3.88
C PHE A 418 -30.10 -3.83 -4.21
N PRO A 419 -29.31 -3.69 -5.29
CA PRO A 419 -28.38 -4.72 -5.73
C PRO A 419 -27.23 -4.92 -4.75
N ILE A 420 -26.73 -6.15 -4.70
CA ILE A 420 -25.47 -6.54 -4.05
C ILE A 420 -24.57 -7.09 -5.16
N ILE A 421 -23.41 -6.49 -5.39
CA ILE A 421 -22.42 -6.94 -6.38
C ILE A 421 -21.72 -8.20 -5.88
N ALA A 422 -21.68 -9.23 -6.74
CA ALA A 422 -20.99 -10.49 -6.51
C ALA A 422 -19.56 -10.43 -7.07
N ASP A 423 -18.63 -9.88 -6.29
CA ASP A 423 -17.23 -9.61 -6.70
C ASP A 423 -16.32 -10.84 -6.49
N LYS A 424 -16.73 -12.00 -7.04
CA LYS A 424 -16.03 -13.29 -6.91
C LYS A 424 -14.55 -13.22 -7.34
N ASP A 425 -14.22 -12.38 -8.32
CA ASP A 425 -12.87 -12.16 -8.85
C ASP A 425 -12.10 -11.03 -8.12
N ARG A 426 -12.72 -10.38 -7.13
CA ARG A 426 -12.19 -9.27 -6.31
C ARG A 426 -11.84 -8.00 -7.09
N ARG A 427 -12.20 -7.89 -8.38
CA ARG A 427 -11.73 -6.79 -9.23
C ARG A 427 -12.27 -5.43 -8.79
N VAL A 428 -13.54 -5.37 -8.36
CA VAL A 428 -14.15 -4.13 -7.90
C VAL A 428 -13.65 -3.79 -6.50
N SER A 429 -13.43 -4.80 -5.65
CA SER A 429 -12.81 -4.60 -4.34
C SER A 429 -11.37 -4.09 -4.44
N MET A 430 -10.57 -4.58 -5.40
CA MET A 430 -9.21 -4.07 -5.65
C MET A 430 -9.24 -2.64 -6.17
N LEU A 431 -10.09 -2.34 -7.17
CA LEU A 431 -10.30 -1.02 -7.74
C LEU A 431 -10.58 0.06 -6.66
N PHE A 432 -11.48 -0.27 -5.73
CA PHE A 432 -11.88 0.62 -4.65
C PHE A 432 -11.06 0.45 -3.35
N GLY A 433 -9.98 -0.35 -3.35
CA GLY A 433 -9.15 -0.57 -2.15
C GLY A 433 -9.93 -1.11 -0.94
N MET A 434 -10.96 -1.94 -1.19
CA MET A 434 -11.91 -2.44 -0.19
C MET A 434 -11.47 -3.74 0.50
N LEU A 435 -10.30 -4.30 0.21
CA LEU A 435 -9.89 -5.61 0.75
C LEU A 435 -9.18 -5.46 2.11
N ASP A 436 -9.45 -6.38 3.04
CA ASP A 436 -8.84 -6.35 4.38
C ASP A 436 -7.41 -6.90 4.34
N PRO A 437 -6.37 -6.07 4.56
CA PRO A 437 -4.98 -6.51 4.48
C PRO A 437 -4.62 -7.56 5.54
N THR A 438 -5.44 -7.74 6.59
CA THR A 438 -5.21 -8.77 7.63
C THR A 438 -5.80 -10.13 7.29
N THR A 439 -6.71 -10.22 6.31
CA THR A 439 -7.29 -11.49 5.81
C THR A 439 -6.92 -11.77 4.36
N PHE A 440 -6.12 -10.91 3.75
CA PHE A 440 -5.70 -10.97 2.35
C PHE A 440 -4.80 -12.20 2.08
N ARG A 441 -5.35 -13.18 1.35
CA ARG A 441 -4.68 -14.44 0.97
C ARG A 441 -4.95 -14.80 -0.50
N HIS A 442 -3.97 -15.38 -1.17
CA HIS A 442 -4.07 -15.88 -2.54
C HIS A 442 -3.93 -17.41 -2.64
N GLY A 443 -4.16 -17.97 -3.83
CA GLY A 443 -4.08 -19.41 -4.09
C GLY A 443 -5.36 -20.17 -3.69
N SER A 444 -5.20 -21.42 -3.22
CA SER A 444 -6.32 -22.27 -2.77
C SER A 444 -7.11 -21.70 -1.58
N SER A 445 -6.58 -20.68 -0.92
CA SER A 445 -7.20 -19.97 0.20
C SER A 445 -7.91 -18.67 -0.18
N LEU A 446 -8.09 -18.37 -1.49
CA LEU A 446 -8.74 -17.13 -1.96
C LEU A 446 -10.12 -16.88 -1.32
N GLY A 447 -10.85 -17.94 -0.97
CA GLY A 447 -12.13 -17.89 -0.24
C GLY A 447 -12.06 -17.33 1.19
N GLN A 448 -10.88 -17.00 1.71
CA GLN A 448 -10.69 -16.34 3.01
C GLN A 448 -10.48 -14.81 2.89
N THR A 449 -10.21 -14.30 1.68
CA THR A 449 -10.01 -12.86 1.44
C THR A 449 -11.34 -12.14 1.39
N MET A 450 -11.62 -11.39 2.45
CA MET A 450 -12.86 -10.63 2.66
C MET A 450 -12.66 -9.12 2.37
N THR A 451 -13.76 -8.38 2.19
CA THR A 451 -13.69 -6.92 2.17
C THR A 451 -13.69 -6.33 3.58
N VAL A 452 -13.11 -5.15 3.77
CA VAL A 452 -13.42 -4.29 4.93
C VAL A 452 -14.79 -3.64 4.75
N ARG A 453 -15.32 -3.00 5.80
CA ARG A 453 -16.58 -2.24 5.73
C ARG A 453 -16.34 -0.83 5.17
N SER A 454 -15.98 -0.75 3.89
CA SER A 454 -15.81 0.52 3.18
C SER A 454 -17.14 1.13 2.74
N VAL A 455 -17.20 2.46 2.63
CA VAL A 455 -18.32 3.23 2.09
C VAL A 455 -17.76 4.33 1.20
N PHE A 456 -18.25 4.41 -0.03
CA PHE A 456 -17.96 5.44 -1.01
C PHE A 456 -19.24 6.24 -1.27
N ILE A 457 -19.17 7.56 -1.18
CA ILE A 457 -20.25 8.45 -1.63
C ILE A 457 -19.82 9.07 -2.95
N ILE A 458 -20.57 8.75 -4.00
CA ILE A 458 -20.28 9.08 -5.39
C ILE A 458 -21.35 10.07 -5.87
N SER A 459 -20.92 11.20 -6.45
CA SER A 459 -21.83 12.22 -6.98
C SER A 459 -22.40 11.83 -8.36
N PRO A 460 -23.47 12.47 -8.86
CA PRO A 460 -24.01 12.24 -10.20
C PRO A 460 -22.96 12.39 -11.32
N ALA A 461 -21.94 13.22 -11.10
CA ALA A 461 -20.76 13.39 -11.96
C ALA A 461 -19.80 12.18 -11.94
N LYS A 462 -20.18 11.06 -11.32
CA LYS A 462 -19.40 9.83 -11.15
C LYS A 462 -18.12 10.01 -10.35
N ARG A 463 -18.01 11.09 -9.56
CA ARG A 463 -16.83 11.45 -8.79
C ARG A 463 -16.98 11.03 -7.33
N VAL A 464 -15.93 10.48 -6.73
CA VAL A 464 -15.91 10.13 -5.30
C VAL A 464 -15.77 11.41 -4.48
N GLU A 465 -16.78 11.68 -3.66
CA GLU A 465 -16.79 12.85 -2.78
C GLU A 465 -16.35 12.51 -1.35
N LEU A 466 -16.51 11.24 -0.93
CA LEU A 466 -16.10 10.78 0.41
C LEU A 466 -15.87 9.27 0.46
N ILE A 467 -14.93 8.86 1.31
CA ILE A 467 -14.60 7.47 1.65
C ILE A 467 -14.64 7.31 3.18
N LEU A 468 -15.31 6.27 3.68
CA LEU A 468 -15.17 5.76 5.05
C LEU A 468 -14.64 4.32 5.00
N SER A 469 -13.82 3.92 5.97
CA SER A 469 -13.40 2.53 6.14
C SER A 469 -13.51 2.11 7.60
N TYR A 470 -14.18 0.98 7.84
CA TYR A 470 -14.42 0.39 9.15
C TYR A 470 -13.88 -1.05 9.16
N PRO A 471 -13.29 -1.52 10.28
CA PRO A 471 -12.84 -2.90 10.40
C PRO A 471 -14.04 -3.87 10.44
N ALA A 472 -13.81 -5.13 10.08
CA ALA A 472 -14.86 -6.15 9.96
C ALA A 472 -15.74 -6.33 11.22
N PHE A 473 -15.22 -6.04 12.41
CA PHE A 473 -15.90 -6.22 13.70
C PHE A 473 -16.67 -4.99 14.23
N ILE A 474 -16.63 -3.82 13.54
CA ILE A 474 -17.39 -2.62 13.96
C ILE A 474 -18.42 -2.26 12.90
N GLY A 475 -19.71 -2.28 13.27
CA GLY A 475 -20.81 -1.82 12.41
C GLY A 475 -20.81 -0.31 12.20
N ARG A 476 -21.22 0.12 11.00
CA ARG A 476 -21.23 1.53 10.55
C ARG A 476 -22.42 2.32 11.12
N SER A 477 -22.21 3.62 11.30
CA SER A 477 -23.29 4.56 11.65
C SER A 477 -23.99 5.07 10.39
N PHE A 478 -25.14 4.49 10.03
CA PHE A 478 -25.93 4.96 8.88
C PHE A 478 -26.48 6.38 9.06
N ASN A 479 -26.68 6.83 10.30
CA ASN A 479 -27.02 8.23 10.58
C ASN A 479 -25.90 9.19 10.14
N GLU A 480 -24.64 8.78 10.31
CA GLU A 480 -23.49 9.58 9.85
C GLU A 480 -23.38 9.56 8.33
N ILE A 481 -23.63 8.42 7.68
CA ILE A 481 -23.68 8.32 6.20
C ILE A 481 -24.75 9.28 5.65
N LEU A 482 -25.95 9.33 6.25
CA LEU A 482 -27.01 10.26 5.88
C LEU A 482 -26.64 11.74 6.13
N ARG A 483 -26.04 12.06 7.29
CA ARG A 483 -25.60 13.41 7.64
C ARG A 483 -24.51 13.92 6.69
N ILE A 484 -23.56 13.07 6.32
CA ILE A 484 -22.52 13.38 5.34
C ILE A 484 -23.14 13.59 3.96
N LEU A 485 -24.07 12.73 3.54
CA LEU A 485 -24.77 12.86 2.26
C LEU A 485 -25.54 14.19 2.18
N ASP A 486 -26.23 14.58 3.25
CA ASP A 486 -26.88 15.91 3.36
C ASP A 486 -25.84 17.05 3.23
N ALA A 487 -24.71 16.95 3.94
CA ALA A 487 -23.64 17.95 3.88
C ALA A 487 -23.02 18.08 2.47
N LEU A 488 -22.77 16.96 1.78
CA LEU A 488 -22.22 16.92 0.42
C LEU A 488 -23.21 17.52 -0.59
N GLN A 489 -24.50 17.16 -0.51
CA GLN A 489 -25.54 17.69 -1.39
C GLN A 489 -25.77 19.20 -1.15
N LEU A 490 -25.71 19.65 0.10
CA LEU A 490 -25.79 21.07 0.46
C LEU A 490 -24.60 21.85 -0.11
N SER A 491 -23.39 21.33 0.08
CA SER A 491 -22.15 21.96 -0.37
C SER A 491 -22.10 22.07 -1.89
N ALA A 492 -22.46 21.00 -2.61
CA ALA A 492 -22.51 20.95 -4.07
C ALA A 492 -23.57 21.91 -4.67
N LYS A 493 -24.69 22.14 -3.97
CA LYS A 493 -25.76 23.01 -4.45
C LYS A 493 -25.54 24.50 -4.13
N TYR A 494 -25.03 24.82 -2.95
CA TYR A 494 -24.99 26.20 -2.44
C TYR A 494 -23.57 26.75 -2.24
N HIS A 495 -22.53 25.98 -2.56
CA HIS A 495 -21.11 26.41 -2.48
C HIS A 495 -20.70 26.89 -1.08
N VAL A 496 -21.15 26.15 -0.06
CA VAL A 496 -20.81 26.33 1.36
C VAL A 496 -20.02 25.11 1.87
N ALA A 497 -19.37 25.24 3.02
CA ALA A 497 -18.83 24.11 3.79
C ALA A 497 -19.63 23.91 5.08
N THR A 498 -19.73 22.67 5.56
CA THR A 498 -20.34 22.35 6.85
C THR A 498 -19.28 22.31 7.97
N PRO A 499 -19.49 22.98 9.12
CA PRO A 499 -18.54 22.93 10.24
C PRO A 499 -18.54 21.55 10.95
N ALA A 500 -17.60 21.38 11.89
CA ALA A 500 -17.53 20.18 12.72
C ALA A 500 -18.86 19.93 13.46
N ASN A 501 -19.31 18.66 13.45
CA ASN A 501 -20.56 18.19 14.06
C ASN A 501 -21.87 18.79 13.51
N TRP A 502 -21.82 19.51 12.37
CA TRP A 502 -22.99 20.11 11.72
C TRP A 502 -24.14 19.11 11.48
N GLN A 503 -25.36 19.51 11.80
CA GLN A 503 -26.60 18.82 11.43
C GLN A 503 -27.43 19.65 10.44
N PRO A 504 -28.31 19.03 9.64
CA PRO A 504 -29.23 19.76 8.76
C PRO A 504 -30.02 20.85 9.50
N GLY A 505 -29.92 22.09 9.00
CA GLY A 505 -30.48 23.29 9.62
C GLY A 505 -29.50 24.16 10.42
N ASP A 506 -28.30 23.66 10.77
CA ASP A 506 -27.26 24.43 11.47
C ASP A 506 -26.54 25.42 10.53
N ASP A 507 -25.92 26.46 11.10
CA ASP A 507 -25.07 27.41 10.37
C ASP A 507 -23.95 26.68 9.59
N THR A 508 -23.79 27.06 8.33
CA THR A 508 -22.71 26.65 7.42
C THR A 508 -21.62 27.73 7.35
N VAL A 509 -20.51 27.43 6.67
CA VAL A 509 -19.35 28.30 6.52
C VAL A 509 -19.16 28.69 5.05
N VAL A 510 -18.94 29.97 4.78
CA VAL A 510 -18.62 30.48 3.44
C VAL A 510 -17.21 30.04 3.05
N LEU A 511 -17.06 29.39 1.89
CA LEU A 511 -15.78 28.85 1.43
C LEU A 511 -14.69 29.94 1.33
N PRO A 512 -13.42 29.69 1.72
CA PRO A 512 -12.42 30.75 1.87
C PRO A 512 -12.09 31.53 0.60
N PHE A 513 -12.29 30.94 -0.57
CA PHE A 513 -12.00 31.56 -1.88
C PHE A 513 -13.12 32.47 -2.41
N ILE A 514 -14.33 32.40 -1.83
CA ILE A 514 -15.45 33.27 -2.21
C ILE A 514 -15.20 34.67 -1.61
N SER A 515 -15.24 35.72 -2.42
CA SER A 515 -15.05 37.11 -1.94
C SER A 515 -16.19 37.54 -1.02
N ASP A 516 -16.00 38.57 -0.18
CA ASP A 516 -17.10 39.06 0.68
C ASP A 516 -18.23 39.67 -0.17
N GLU A 517 -17.89 40.34 -1.26
CA GLU A 517 -18.81 40.95 -2.22
C GLU A 517 -19.61 39.90 -3.00
N GLU A 518 -19.04 38.71 -3.20
CA GLU A 518 -19.72 37.55 -3.79
C GLU A 518 -20.57 36.80 -2.79
N ALA A 519 -20.05 36.54 -1.58
CA ALA A 519 -20.80 35.93 -0.49
C ALA A 519 -22.05 36.75 -0.14
N GLU A 520 -21.92 38.08 -0.06
CA GLU A 520 -23.06 38.96 0.18
C GLU A 520 -24.08 38.88 -0.97
N ARG A 521 -23.64 38.78 -2.24
CA ARG A 521 -24.57 38.58 -3.37
C ARG A 521 -25.25 37.20 -3.35
N MET A 522 -24.52 36.15 -2.99
CA MET A 522 -25.04 34.77 -2.90
C MET A 522 -26.05 34.59 -1.77
N PHE A 523 -25.89 35.33 -0.68
CA PHE A 523 -26.66 35.14 0.56
C PHE A 523 -27.47 36.38 1.01
N ALA A 524 -27.50 37.46 0.21
CA ALA A 524 -28.25 38.69 0.50
C ALA A 524 -29.70 38.42 0.90
N ASP A 525 -30.33 37.46 0.22
CA ASP A 525 -31.71 37.08 0.43
C ASP A 525 -31.96 36.42 1.80
N GLN A 526 -30.90 35.93 2.48
CA GLN A 526 -30.90 35.37 3.84
C GLN A 526 -30.48 36.38 4.92
N GLY A 527 -30.22 37.63 4.54
CA GLY A 527 -29.64 38.64 5.42
C GLY A 527 -28.11 38.66 5.41
N GLY A 528 -27.49 38.20 4.33
CA GLY A 528 -26.04 38.18 4.14
C GLY A 528 -25.35 37.07 4.93
N PHE A 529 -24.07 37.28 5.25
CA PHE A 529 -23.28 36.35 6.07
C PHE A 529 -22.71 37.02 7.33
N ARG A 530 -22.57 36.23 8.40
CA ARG A 530 -22.00 36.66 9.68
C ARG A 530 -20.48 36.48 9.67
N LYS A 531 -19.75 37.59 9.47
CA LYS A 531 -18.28 37.63 9.53
C LYS A 531 -17.77 37.67 10.98
N VAL A 532 -17.05 36.62 11.41
CA VAL A 532 -16.36 36.57 12.72
C VAL A 532 -14.88 36.94 12.56
N ARG A 533 -14.24 36.46 11.48
CA ARG A 533 -12.90 36.85 11.01
C ARG A 533 -12.90 36.90 9.49
N SER A 534 -11.80 37.35 8.87
CA SER A 534 -11.62 37.34 7.40
C SER A 534 -11.92 35.98 6.77
N TYR A 535 -11.41 34.90 7.39
CA TYR A 535 -11.59 33.52 6.94
C TYR A 535 -12.76 32.78 7.60
N LEU A 536 -13.31 33.30 8.71
CA LEU A 536 -14.37 32.63 9.48
C LEU A 536 -15.69 33.40 9.33
N ARG A 537 -16.50 32.92 8.39
CA ARG A 537 -17.73 33.55 7.89
C ARG A 537 -18.85 32.52 7.90
N TYR A 538 -19.91 32.77 8.67
CA TYR A 538 -21.04 31.85 8.78
C TYR A 538 -22.23 32.33 7.95
N VAL A 539 -22.94 31.41 7.31
CA VAL A 539 -24.24 31.65 6.71
C VAL A 539 -25.21 30.56 7.18
N ARG A 540 -26.44 30.95 7.51
CA ARG A 540 -27.50 30.01 7.90
C ARG A 540 -27.69 28.96 6.80
N ASP A 541 -28.13 27.75 7.15
CA ASP A 541 -28.38 26.68 6.17
C ASP A 541 -29.22 27.19 4.97
N PRO A 542 -28.63 27.27 3.76
CA PRO A 542 -29.29 27.85 2.59
C PRO A 542 -30.41 26.98 2.03
N SER A 543 -30.50 25.70 2.43
CA SER A 543 -31.59 24.80 2.01
C SER A 543 -32.93 25.13 2.65
N LEU A 544 -32.94 25.79 3.81
CA LEU A 544 -34.17 26.13 4.55
C LEU A 544 -35.14 27.02 3.76
N ARG A 545 -34.67 27.66 2.69
CA ARG A 545 -35.49 28.40 1.71
C ARG A 545 -36.46 27.51 0.94
N CYS A 546 -36.06 26.28 0.60
CA CYS A 546 -36.77 25.42 -0.35
C CYS A 546 -38.14 24.93 0.16
N LEU A 547 -38.42 25.11 1.46
CA LEU A 547 -39.70 24.81 2.11
C LEU A 547 -40.67 26.01 2.17
N MET A 548 -40.23 27.23 1.81
CA MET A 548 -41.07 28.44 1.91
C MET A 548 -41.66 28.92 0.58
N SER A 549 -41.44 28.22 -0.54
CA SER A 549 -42.04 28.54 -1.84
C SER A 549 -43.45 27.95 -2.04
N PHE A 550 -44.26 27.88 -0.98
CA PHE A 550 -45.72 27.83 -1.10
C PHE A 550 -46.28 29.26 -1.00
N PRO A 551 -47.27 29.66 -1.82
CA PRO A 551 -47.85 30.99 -1.72
C PRO A 551 -48.44 31.19 -0.32
N SER A 552 -48.09 32.32 0.31
CA SER A 552 -48.38 32.62 1.73
C SER A 552 -49.88 32.63 2.06
N SER A 553 -50.41 31.46 2.43
CA SER A 553 -51.73 31.27 3.02
C SER A 553 -51.61 30.97 4.53
N ARG A 554 -51.18 31.99 5.29
CA ARG A 554 -51.39 32.14 6.75
C ARG A 554 -51.35 30.86 7.60
N VAL A 555 -50.16 30.29 7.84
CA VAL A 555 -49.95 29.41 9.00
C VAL A 555 -49.31 30.23 10.12
N LYS A 556 -50.05 30.41 11.23
CA LYS A 556 -49.59 31.20 12.39
C LYS A 556 -48.66 30.34 13.26
N ASP A 557 -47.48 30.87 13.57
CA ASP A 557 -46.49 30.23 14.44
C ASP A 557 -47.11 29.87 15.83
N PRO A 558 -47.08 28.57 16.23
CA PRO A 558 -47.51 28.14 17.56
C PRO A 558 -46.68 28.74 18.70
N ARG A 559 -45.39 29.03 18.49
CA ARG A 559 -44.48 29.54 19.53
C ARG A 559 -44.84 30.98 19.92
N ALA A 560 -45.22 31.81 18.95
CA ALA A 560 -45.76 33.16 19.21
C ALA A 560 -46.97 33.16 20.18
N ARG A 561 -47.86 32.15 20.10
CA ARG A 561 -49.00 32.01 21.04
C ARG A 561 -48.54 31.68 22.46
N ALA A 562 -47.59 30.78 22.62
CA ALA A 562 -47.06 30.42 23.95
C ALA A 562 -46.40 31.63 24.64
N THR A 563 -45.55 32.36 23.93
CA THR A 563 -44.87 33.56 24.47
C THR A 563 -45.85 34.68 24.82
N GLN A 564 -46.92 34.85 24.03
CA GLN A 564 -47.94 35.88 24.28
C GLN A 564 -48.90 35.50 25.43
N ALA A 565 -49.19 34.21 25.63
CA ALA A 565 -49.96 33.72 26.77
C ALA A 565 -49.21 33.91 28.09
N ILE A 566 -47.92 33.53 28.14
CA ILE A 566 -47.07 33.68 29.33
C ILE A 566 -46.93 35.16 29.72
N ARG A 567 -46.79 36.09 28.75
CA ARG A 567 -46.76 37.53 29.02
C ARG A 567 -48.06 38.14 29.54
N LYS A 568 -49.23 37.55 29.24
CA LYS A 568 -50.51 37.99 29.82
C LYS A 568 -50.67 37.51 31.27
N ILE A 569 -50.32 36.26 31.54
CA ILE A 569 -50.38 35.69 32.90
C ILE A 569 -49.45 36.47 33.86
N ALA A 570 -48.29 36.92 33.37
CA ALA A 570 -47.33 37.69 34.16
C ALA A 570 -47.68 39.18 34.38
N THR A 571 -48.70 39.75 33.71
CA THR A 571 -49.00 41.20 33.77
C THR A 571 -50.40 41.57 34.29
N GLY A 572 -51.22 40.59 34.67
CA GLY A 572 -52.46 40.83 35.43
C GLY A 572 -53.51 41.69 34.73
N ARG A 573 -53.69 41.52 33.41
CA ARG A 573 -54.76 42.15 32.60
C ARG A 573 -55.32 41.19 31.54
#